data_AF-A0A7K6B4N7-F1
#
_entry.id   AF-A0A7K6B4N7-F1
#
_cell.length_a   1.000
_cell.length_b   1.000
_cell.length_c   1.000
_cell.angle_alpha   90.00
_cell.angle_beta   90.00
_cell.angle_gamma   90.00
#
_symmetry.space_group_name_H-M   'P 1'
#
loop_
_entity.id
_entity.type
_entity.pdbx_description
1 polymer ?
#
loop_
_entity_poly.entity_id
_entity_poly.type
_entity_poly.pdbx_seq_one_letter_code
_entity_poly.pdbx_strand_id
1 'polypeptide(L)'
;VEDMVTPDTCVCRTDEGRLVEGLRVSMLETVIPRGESDRVMVVQGEHRGKIGRILEREPGSSRALVQLERDVAGRVVPLDYDAICQYVGGGEDD
;
A
#
# COMPACT_ATOMS: atom_id res chain seq x y z
N VAL A 1 -6.63 -6.20 1.19
CA VAL A 1 -7.28 -6.80 0.00
C VAL A 1 -6.57 -8.10 -0.29
N GLU A 2 -7.33 -9.19 -0.46
CA GLU A 2 -6.76 -10.51 -0.78
C GLU A 2 -6.75 -10.74 -2.29
N ASP A 3 -7.86 -10.45 -2.98
CA ASP A 3 -7.99 -10.68 -4.42
C ASP A 3 -8.91 -9.64 -5.10
N MET A 4 -8.66 -9.37 -6.38
CA MET A 4 -9.45 -8.47 -7.23
C MET A 4 -10.29 -9.31 -8.21
N VAL A 5 -11.60 -9.36 -8.01
CA VAL A 5 -12.52 -10.17 -8.83
C VAL A 5 -12.88 -9.44 -10.13
N THR A 6 -13.08 -8.12 -10.03
CA THR A 6 -13.26 -7.22 -11.16
C THR A 6 -12.47 -5.93 -10.90
N PRO A 7 -12.38 -4.98 -11.86
CA PRO A 7 -11.71 -3.72 -11.61
C PRO A 7 -12.30 -2.89 -10.45
N ASP A 8 -13.56 -3.10 -10.09
CA ASP A 8 -14.28 -2.33 -9.06
C ASP A 8 -14.72 -3.18 -7.85
N THR A 9 -14.50 -4.50 -7.88
CA THR A 9 -14.89 -5.39 -6.78
C THR A 9 -13.77 -6.30 -6.34
N CYS A 10 -13.67 -6.52 -5.02
CA CYS A 10 -12.60 -7.30 -4.43
C CYS A 10 -13.09 -8.21 -3.30
N VAL A 11 -12.20 -9.12 -2.90
CA VAL A 11 -12.32 -9.92 -1.69
C VAL A 11 -11.36 -9.36 -0.64
N CYS A 12 -11.87 -9.11 0.56
CA CYS A 12 -11.08 -8.65 1.70
C CYS A 12 -11.15 -9.65 2.84
N ARG A 13 -10.04 -9.79 3.57
CA ARG A 13 -9.99 -10.44 4.87
C ARG A 13 -10.00 -9.35 5.95
N THR A 14 -10.90 -9.45 6.93
CA THR A 14 -10.88 -8.60 8.13
C THR A 14 -9.73 -9.00 9.05
N ASP A 15 -9.40 -8.18 10.04
CA ASP A 15 -8.37 -8.52 11.05
C ASP A 15 -8.76 -9.77 11.86
N GLU A 16 -10.06 -9.99 12.08
CA GLU A 16 -10.60 -11.21 12.69
C GLU A 16 -10.53 -12.46 11.77
N GLY A 17 -9.98 -12.32 10.56
CA GLY A 17 -9.79 -13.43 9.61
C GLY A 17 -11.00 -13.76 8.75
N ARG A 18 -12.09 -12.99 8.82
CA ARG A 18 -13.30 -13.21 8.03
C ARG A 18 -13.10 -12.74 6.59
N LEU A 19 -13.44 -13.59 5.62
CA LEU A 19 -13.51 -13.20 4.20
C LEU A 19 -14.83 -12.51 3.90
N VAL A 20 -14.75 -11.39 3.20
CA VAL A 20 -15.87 -10.57 2.73
C VAL A 20 -15.71 -10.35 1.23
N GLU A 21 -16.67 -10.85 0.46
CA GLU A 21 -16.67 -10.82 -1.00
C GLU A 21 -17.61 -9.74 -1.54
N GLY A 22 -17.41 -9.33 -2.79
CA GLY A 22 -18.30 -8.38 -3.48
C GLY A 22 -18.22 -6.95 -2.94
N LEU A 23 -17.19 -6.62 -2.16
CA LEU A 23 -16.94 -5.26 -1.71
C LEU A 23 -16.58 -4.39 -2.90
N ARG A 24 -17.22 -3.23 -3.01
CA ARG A 24 -16.78 -2.22 -3.98
C ARG A 24 -15.49 -1.59 -3.51
N VAL A 25 -14.54 -1.39 -4.41
CA VAL A 25 -13.26 -0.73 -4.12
C VAL A 25 -13.50 0.67 -3.54
N SER A 26 -14.57 1.35 -3.97
CA SER A 26 -14.99 2.64 -3.43
C SER A 26 -15.41 2.64 -1.95
N MET A 27 -15.60 1.46 -1.34
CA MET A 27 -15.92 1.32 0.08
C MET A 27 -14.66 1.14 0.95
N LEU A 28 -13.48 1.05 0.32
CA LEU A 28 -12.22 0.84 1.01
C LEU A 28 -11.46 2.15 1.16
N GLU A 29 -10.70 2.26 2.26
CA GLU A 29 -9.74 3.33 2.48
C GLU A 29 -8.34 2.74 2.62
N THR A 30 -7.33 3.45 2.11
CA THR A 30 -5.93 3.07 2.28
C THR A 30 -5.48 3.32 3.71
N VAL A 31 -4.99 2.27 4.37
CA VAL A 31 -4.29 2.42 5.66
C VAL A 31 -2.85 2.81 5.38
N ILE A 32 -2.44 3.95 5.92
CA ILE A 32 -1.03 4.36 5.94
C ILE A 32 -0.43 3.87 7.26
N PRO A 33 0.60 3.03 7.22
CA PRO A 33 1.21 2.54 8.45
C PRO A 33 1.76 3.71 9.28
N ARG A 34 1.97 3.54 10.58
CA ARG A 34 2.53 4.60 11.45
C ARG A 34 3.89 4.23 12.04
N GLY A 35 4.31 2.96 11.96
CA GLY A 35 5.60 2.49 12.47
C GLY A 35 6.76 2.82 11.52
N GLU A 36 7.96 2.88 12.09
CA GLU A 36 9.21 3.22 11.39
C GLU A 36 9.69 2.10 10.42
N SER A 37 9.14 0.89 10.51
CA SER A 37 9.56 -0.29 9.72
C SER A 37 8.47 -0.84 8.80
N ASP A 38 7.34 -0.14 8.68
CA ASP A 38 6.22 -0.64 7.89
C ASP A 38 6.42 -0.39 6.40
N ARG A 39 6.35 -1.48 5.63
CA ARG A 39 6.40 -1.43 4.16
C ARG A 39 5.10 -0.87 3.61
N VAL A 40 5.20 -0.20 2.47
CA VAL A 40 4.05 0.28 1.71
C VAL A 40 4.09 -0.24 0.28
N MET A 41 2.93 -0.52 -0.29
CA MET A 41 2.76 -0.79 -1.71
C MET A 41 2.20 0.45 -2.39
N VAL A 42 2.74 0.79 -3.56
CA VAL A 42 2.16 1.81 -4.42
C VAL A 42 0.97 1.22 -5.16
N VAL A 43 -0.21 1.81 -5.01
CA VAL A 43 -1.46 1.32 -5.60
C VAL A 43 -1.93 2.15 -6.79
N GLN A 44 -1.37 3.34 -7.00
CA GLN A 44 -1.72 4.24 -8.10
C GLN A 44 -0.50 4.91 -8.75
N GLY A 45 -0.66 5.44 -9.96
CA GLY A 45 0.40 6.18 -10.67
C GLY A 45 1.50 5.32 -11.32
N GLU A 46 2.59 5.97 -11.73
CA GLU A 46 3.71 5.37 -12.49
C GLU A 46 4.39 4.20 -11.76
N HIS A 47 4.39 4.23 -10.42
CA HIS A 47 5.08 3.25 -9.60
C HIS A 47 4.17 2.13 -9.07
N ARG A 48 2.93 2.03 -9.57
CA ARG A 48 1.94 1.04 -9.13
C ARG A 48 2.54 -0.38 -9.11
N GLY A 49 2.29 -1.11 -8.02
CA GLY A 49 2.77 -2.47 -7.76
C GLY A 49 4.17 -2.55 -7.13
N LYS A 50 4.91 -1.43 -7.04
CA LYS A 50 6.20 -1.41 -6.35
C LYS A 50 6.02 -1.35 -4.82
N ILE A 51 6.94 -2.00 -4.11
CA ILE A 51 7.04 -1.94 -2.64
C ILE A 51 8.12 -0.93 -2.25
N GLY A 52 7.89 -0.21 -1.16
CA GLY A 52 8.82 0.74 -0.59
C GLY A 52 8.67 0.91 0.91
N ARG A 53 9.45 1.84 1.46
CA ARG A 53 9.39 2.25 2.87
C ARG A 53 9.24 3.76 2.96
N ILE A 54 8.41 4.22 3.88
CA ILE A 54 8.28 5.64 4.17
C ILE A 54 9.53 6.09 4.92
N LEU A 55 10.26 7.05 4.35
CA LEU A 55 11.40 7.70 4.99
C LEU A 55 10.96 8.92 5.80
N GLU A 56 10.06 9.72 5.23
CA GLU A 56 9.59 10.96 5.83
C GLU A 56 8.12 11.19 5.48
N ARG A 57 7.41 11.84 6.39
CA ARG A 57 6.04 12.31 6.20
C ARG A 57 6.07 13.82 6.13
N GLU A 58 5.48 14.40 5.10
CA GLU A 58 5.42 15.85 4.97
C GLU A 58 4.32 16.39 5.91
N PRO A 59 4.65 17.12 6.99
CA PRO A 59 3.65 17.65 7.89
C PRO A 59 2.79 18.70 7.17
N GLY A 60 1.47 18.57 7.26
CA GLY A 60 0.53 19.48 6.60
C GLY A 60 0.27 19.16 5.12
N SER A 61 0.95 18.17 4.55
CA SER A 61 0.67 17.62 3.22
C SER A 61 0.26 16.16 3.34
N SER A 62 -0.72 15.72 2.54
CA SER A 62 -1.14 14.30 2.51
C SER A 62 -0.15 13.42 1.71
N ARG A 63 1.16 13.57 1.98
CA ARG A 63 2.25 12.97 1.20
C ARG A 63 3.37 12.41 2.09
N ALA A 64 4.12 11.48 1.52
CA ALA A 64 5.31 10.89 2.13
C ALA A 64 6.42 10.68 1.11
N LEU A 65 7.67 10.79 1.57
CA LEU A 65 8.84 10.36 0.82
C LEU A 65 9.00 8.84 0.98
N VAL A 66 8.92 8.12 -0.13
CA VAL A 66 8.99 6.66 -0.17
C VAL A 66 10.24 6.21 -0.90
N GLN A 67 11.06 5.38 -0.25
CA GLN A 67 12.16 4.67 -0.89
C GLN A 67 11.67 3.35 -1.48
N LEU A 68 11.79 3.16 -2.78
CA LEU A 68 11.37 1.94 -3.48
C LEU A 68 12.43 0.84 -3.32
N GLU A 69 12.02 -0.38 -2.92
CA GLU A 69 12.94 -1.48 -2.56
C GLU A 69 13.61 -2.16 -3.77
N ARG A 70 12.98 -2.18 -4.95
CA ARG A 70 13.47 -2.94 -6.13
C ARG A 70 14.26 -2.11 -7.15
N ASP A 71 14.57 -0.85 -6.85
CA ASP A 71 15.40 0.00 -7.71
C ASP A 71 16.86 -0.12 -7.26
N VAL A 72 17.80 -0.39 -8.17
CA VAL A 72 19.22 -0.69 -7.88
C VAL A 72 19.93 0.44 -7.09
N ALA A 73 19.35 1.64 -7.10
CA ALA A 73 19.83 2.82 -6.39
C ALA A 73 18.91 3.28 -5.23
N GLY A 74 17.86 2.51 -4.88
CA GLY A 74 16.91 2.88 -3.83
C GLY A 74 16.22 4.22 -4.11
N ARG A 75 15.56 4.35 -5.28
CA ARG A 75 14.92 5.60 -5.72
C ARG A 75 13.93 6.10 -4.67
N VAL A 76 14.10 7.36 -4.25
CA VAL A 76 13.18 8.06 -3.35
C VAL A 76 12.22 8.92 -4.17
N VAL A 77 10.92 8.78 -3.91
CA VAL A 77 9.87 9.52 -4.62
C VAL A 77 8.83 10.06 -3.63
N PRO A 78 8.34 11.30 -3.81
CA PRO A 78 7.18 11.78 -3.06
C PRO A 78 5.91 11.12 -3.60
N LEU A 79 5.11 10.54 -2.70
CA LEU A 79 3.83 9.91 -3.04
C LEU A 79 2.73 10.42 -2.11
N ASP A 80 1.55 10.66 -2.69
CA ASP A 80 0.34 10.96 -1.95
C ASP A 80 -0.13 9.74 -1.16
N TYR A 81 -0.75 9.95 0.00
CA TYR A 81 -1.27 8.87 0.83
C TYR A 81 -2.32 8.04 0.11
N ASP A 82 -3.13 8.64 -0.77
CA ASP A 82 -4.08 7.89 -1.60
C ASP A 82 -3.41 6.93 -2.60
N ALA A 83 -2.14 7.20 -2.95
CA ALA A 83 -1.38 6.39 -3.89
C ALA A 83 -0.62 5.22 -3.24
N ILE A 84 -0.62 5.11 -1.91
CA ILE A 84 0.11 4.07 -1.17
C ILE A 84 -0.75 3.43 -0.08
N CYS A 85 -0.48 2.18 0.26
CA CYS A 85 -1.11 1.51 1.40
C CYS A 85 -0.12 0.63 2.14
N GLN A 86 -0.42 0.28 3.39
CA GLN A 86 0.38 -0.67 4.16
C GLN A 86 0.48 -1.99 3.40
N TYR A 87 1.71 -2.46 3.26
CA TYR A 87 2.01 -3.77 2.68
C TYR A 87 2.24 -4.77 3.80
N VAL A 88 1.25 -5.64 4.02
CA VAL A 88 1.27 -6.73 5.03
C VAL A 88 1.72 -8.08 4.46
N GLY A 89 1.98 -8.15 3.14
CA GLY A 89 2.44 -9.36 2.47
C GLY A 89 3.95 -9.61 2.60
N GLY A 90 4.39 -10.81 2.23
CA GLY A 90 5.82 -11.16 2.19
C GLY A 90 6.47 -11.34 3.55
N GLY A 91 5.78 -12.02 4.48
CA GLY A 91 6.49 -12.83 5.47
C GLY A 91 6.98 -14.09 4.75
N GLU A 92 8.29 -14.20 4.58
CA GLU A 92 9.04 -15.38 4.14
C GLU A 92 8.33 -16.31 3.13
N ASP A 93 8.49 -16.00 1.85
CA ASP A 93 8.46 -16.99 0.77
C ASP A 93 9.72 -16.77 -0.10
N ASP A 94 10.89 -17.05 0.49
CA ASP A 94 12.03 -17.88 0.00
C ASP A 94 13.25 -17.73 0.93
#